data_AF-A0A0B7AKS2-F1
#
_entry.id   AF-A0A0B7AKS2-F1
#
_cell.length_a   1.000
_cell.length_b   1.000
_cell.length_c   1.000
_cell.angle_alpha   90.00
_cell.angle_beta   90.00
_cell.angle_gamma   90.00
#
_symmetry.space_group_name_H-M   'P 1'
#
loop_
_entity.id
_entity.type
_entity.pdbx_description
1 polymer ?
#
loop_
_entity_poly.entity_id
_entity_poly.type
_entity_poly.pdbx_seq_one_letter_code
_entity_poly.pdbx_strand_id
1 'polypeptide(L)' 'MVEDVEGEYRKEGGHLPSTSISRQRTSGKICEDKYWNCLMVIQARLCTYEYYRQLCCNSCQKV' A
#
# COMPACT_ATOMS: atom_id res chain seq x y z
N MET A 1 43.07 22.24 11.54
CA MET A 1 43.07 20.98 12.31
C MET A 1 42.16 20.05 11.54
N VAL A 2 42.73 18.97 11.04
CA VAL A 2 42.08 17.99 10.16
C VAL A 2 40.83 17.44 10.87
N GLU A 3 39.69 17.40 10.17
CA GLU A 3 38.62 16.47 10.50
C GLU A 3 38.60 15.43 9.39
N ASP A 4 39.39 14.39 9.64
CA ASP A 4 39.44 13.14 8.93
C ASP A 4 38.34 12.26 9.54
N VAL A 5 37.29 11.92 8.76
CA VAL A 5 36.35 10.85 9.12
C VAL A 5 36.14 9.98 7.90
N GLU A 6 37.09 9.07 7.70
CA GLU A 6 36.84 7.75 7.10
C GLU A 6 35.87 6.97 7.99
N GLY A 7 34.86 6.35 7.39
CA GLY A 7 33.87 5.60 8.15
C GLY A 7 32.85 4.84 7.31
N GLU A 8 33.31 4.03 6.36
CA GLU A 8 32.50 2.97 5.76
C GLU A 8 32.35 1.82 6.78
N TYR A 9 31.13 1.56 7.24
CA TYR A 9 30.77 0.25 7.79
C TYR A 9 29.42 -0.19 7.22
N ARG A 10 29.48 -0.85 6.07
CA ARG A 10 28.33 -1.53 5.47
C ARG A 10 28.06 -2.80 6.29
N LYS A 11 26.94 -2.85 7.03
CA LYS A 11 26.46 -4.07 7.68
C LYS A 11 25.33 -4.67 6.83
N GLU A 12 25.65 -5.75 6.12
CA GLU A 12 24.66 -6.68 5.58
C GLU A 12 24.30 -7.70 6.66
N GLY A 13 23.01 -7.97 6.88
CA GLY A 13 22.59 -9.08 7.74
C GLY A 13 21.32 -8.82 8.54
N GLY A 14 20.17 -9.12 7.93
CA GLY A 14 18.88 -9.16 8.61
C GLY A 14 17.77 -9.63 7.68
N HIS A 15 17.68 -10.94 7.46
CA HIS A 15 16.45 -11.55 6.94
C HIS A 15 15.33 -11.29 7.95
N LEU A 16 14.42 -10.36 7.65
CA LEU A 16 13.17 -10.21 8.38
C LEU A 16 12.27 -11.41 8.08
N PRO A 17 11.62 -12.02 9.08
CA PRO A 17 10.62 -13.05 8.85
C PRO A 17 9.46 -12.45 8.05
N SER A 18 9.00 -13.18 7.04
CA SER A 18 7.80 -12.89 6.24
C SER A 18 6.54 -12.87 7.11
N THR A 19 6.34 -11.83 7.91
CA THR A 19 4.99 -11.46 8.38
C THR A 19 4.26 -10.89 7.17
N SER A 20 3.31 -11.67 6.68
CA SER A 20 2.39 -11.37 5.59
C SER A 20 1.46 -10.19 5.89
N ILE A 21 2.02 -9.01 6.14
CA ILE A 21 1.35 -7.75 5.81
C ILE A 21 1.68 -7.53 4.34
N SER A 22 0.81 -8.06 3.48
CA SER A 22 0.74 -7.69 2.07
C SER A 22 0.23 -6.24 1.99
N ARG A 23 0.99 -5.28 2.51
CA ARG A 23 0.88 -3.89 2.10
C ARG A 23 1.55 -3.87 0.74
N GLN A 24 0.72 -4.01 -0.28
CA GLN A 24 1.07 -3.93 -1.68
C GLN A 24 2.02 -2.74 -1.89
N ARG A 25 3.33 -2.98 -1.87
CA ARG A 25 4.32 -2.15 -2.53
C ARG A 25 4.48 -2.74 -3.93
N THR A 26 3.50 -2.46 -4.76
CA THR A 26 3.63 -2.60 -6.21
C THR A 26 3.46 -1.20 -6.77
N SER A 27 4.55 -0.70 -7.35
CA SER A 27 4.64 0.24 -8.46
C SER A 27 3.47 1.24 -8.56
N GLY A 28 3.74 2.53 -8.31
CA GLY A 28 2.77 3.63 -8.23
C GLY A 28 1.68 3.65 -9.31
N LYS A 29 0.67 2.79 -9.17
CA LYS A 29 -0.61 2.87 -9.83
C LYS A 29 -1.51 3.63 -8.88
N ILE A 30 -1.96 4.80 -9.32
CA ILE A 30 -2.95 5.58 -8.60
C ILE A 30 -4.21 4.69 -8.51
N CYS A 31 -4.56 4.30 -7.29
CA CYS A 31 -5.80 3.59 -7.01
C CYS A 31 -6.92 4.64 -7.04
N GLU A 32 -7.74 4.58 -8.09
CA GLU A 32 -8.83 5.52 -8.32
C GLU A 32 -10.15 4.76 -8.46
N ASP A 33 -11.24 5.43 -8.12
CA ASP A 33 -12.58 4.90 -8.31
C ASP A 33 -12.94 4.98 -9.80
N LYS A 34 -13.29 3.82 -10.39
CA LYS A 34 -13.65 3.73 -11.81
C LYS A 34 -15.01 4.34 -12.11
N TYR A 35 -15.89 4.43 -11.11
CA TYR A 35 -17.24 4.95 -11.26
C TYR A 35 -17.58 5.98 -10.18
N TRP A 36 -18.37 6.98 -10.56
CA TRP A 36 -18.83 8.06 -9.67
C TRP A 36 -19.80 7.57 -8.58
N ASN A 37 -20.46 6.43 -8.80
CA ASN A 37 -21.40 5.83 -7.84
C ASN A 37 -20.72 4.93 -6.80
N CYS A 38 -19.39 4.98 -6.64
CA CYS A 38 -18.69 4.22 -5.58
C CYS A 38 -19.14 4.60 -4.16
N LEU A 39 -19.70 5.79 -3.96
CA LEU A 39 -20.37 6.14 -2.71
C LEU A 39 -21.59 5.25 -2.42
N MET A 40 -22.37 4.87 -3.44
CA MET A 40 -23.48 3.94 -3.28
C MET A 40 -22.99 2.53 -2.92
N VAL A 41 -21.83 2.12 -3.44
CA VAL A 41 -21.18 0.84 -3.12
C VAL A 41 -20.80 0.76 -1.64
N ILE A 42 -20.26 1.85 -1.08
CA ILE A 42 -19.95 1.94 0.35
C ILE A 42 -21.23 1.89 1.19
N GLN A 43 -22.24 2.70 0.83
CA GLN A 43 -23.51 2.77 1.57
C GLN A 43 -24.22 1.41 1.62
N ALA A 44 -24.20 0.67 0.51
CA ALA A 44 -24.76 -0.68 0.41
C ALA A 44 -23.85 -1.77 1.01
N ARG A 45 -22.68 -1.40 1.57
CA ARG A 45 -21.67 -2.32 2.14
C ARG A 45 -21.18 -3.38 1.15
N LEU A 46 -21.12 -3.04 -0.12
CA LEU A 46 -20.70 -3.95 -1.19
C LEU A 46 -19.17 -4.07 -1.32
N CYS A 47 -18.39 -3.29 -0.57
CA CYS A 47 -16.92 -3.38 -0.54
C CYS A 47 -16.37 -4.73 -0.05
N THR A 48 -17.22 -5.60 0.53
CA THR A 48 -16.86 -6.99 0.87
C THR A 48 -16.65 -7.87 -0.35
N TYR A 49 -17.23 -7.49 -1.49
CA TYR A 49 -17.10 -8.20 -2.75
C TYR A 49 -15.91 -7.67 -3.54
N GLU A 50 -15.02 -8.58 -3.94
CA GLU A 50 -13.79 -8.26 -4.66
C GLU A 50 -14.04 -7.47 -5.95
N TYR A 51 -15.14 -7.77 -6.66
CA TYR A 51 -15.57 -7.03 -7.85
C TYR A 51 -15.71 -5.53 -7.56
N TYR A 52 -16.43 -5.16 -6.50
CA TYR A 52 -16.60 -3.77 -6.12
C TYR A 52 -15.31 -3.17 -5.55
N ARG A 53 -14.49 -3.97 -4.88
CA ARG A 53 -13.21 -3.54 -4.32
C ARG A 53 -12.18 -3.19 -5.40
N GLN A 54 -12.21 -3.87 -6.55
CA GLN A 54 -11.37 -3.56 -7.70
C GLN A 54 -11.86 -2.31 -8.46
N LEU A 55 -13.17 -2.06 -8.49
CA LEU A 55 -13.76 -0.92 -9.19
C LEU A 55 -13.77 0.37 -8.37
N CYS A 56 -13.99 0.25 -7.07
CA CYS A 56 -14.13 1.35 -6.11
C CYS A 56 -12.96 1.31 -5.11
N CYS A 57 -11.74 1.22 -5.62
CA CYS A 57 -10.54 0.98 -4.84
C CYS A 57 -10.29 2.08 -3.78
N ASN A 58 -10.42 3.35 -4.17
CA ASN A 58 -10.18 4.49 -3.27
C ASN A 58 -11.33 4.62 -2.25
N SER A 59 -12.57 4.45 -2.71
CA SER A 59 -13.76 4.44 -1.87
C SER A 59 -13.76 3.31 -0.83
N CYS A 60 -13.42 2.09 -1.22
CA CYS A 60 -13.42 0.92 -0.35
C CYS A 60 -12.14 0.78 0.51
N GLN A 61 -11.20 1.73 0.45
CA GLN A 61 -9.94 1.66 1.19
C GLN A 61 -10.13 1.77 2.72
N LYS A 62 -11.21 2.44 3.16
CA LYS A 62 -11.47 2.77 4.58
C LYS A 62 -12.69 2.05 5.16
N VAL A 63 -13.33 1.17 4.39
CA VAL A 63 -14.44 0.31 4.83
C VAL A 63 -13.87 -0.90 5.55
#